data_AF-K8ELY4-F1
#
_entry.id   AF-K8ELY4-F1
#
_cell.length_a   1.000
_cell.length_b   1.000
_cell.length_c   1.000
_cell.angle_alpha   90.00
_cell.angle_beta   90.00
_cell.angle_gamma   90.00
#
_symmetry.space_group_name_H-M   'P 1'
#
loop_
_entity.id
_entity.type
_entity.pdbx_description
1 polymer ?
#
loop_
_entity_poly.entity_id
_entity_poly.type
_entity_poly.pdbx_seq_one_letter_code
_entity_poly.pdbx_strand_id
1 'polypeptide(L)'
;MLKDTENDDFEPSDITDSLGGFTLNIIARDSAKLPKVIIKTDSNEGCVDSFTNAKPGMLTLRAPMDASVITPLTTVAIEIASVYLITVERAAELILESIGLAEESIDSDLIFKIDPFQKLVIDGDDSIATVAYASVNVANAISMISSLLYGAGTSSKAEAEAATLLAFAKRIGDTNLVLRKKRRILLKKYTKRLNVSDSSDISSIISSAVSVVSRTSPDVRVDTAAKNAVAQASASASSYLLSTNTTSESYSGEAISKICAAAVKVLQDPELLEAIFDLGRDAETMEESTLIRDLQSSATMSAKYETAKASVSVVIPQYPSPPSPPPHPPPPLTIPMTLTSSDAVAPPFPKWTIWWLSCLTLTIALAAS
;
A
#
# COMPACT_ATOMS: atom_id res chain seq x y z
N MET A 1 42.87 -14.48 -7.03
CA MET A 1 41.92 -13.67 -7.82
C MET A 1 40.66 -14.52 -8.02
N LEU A 2 39.72 -14.41 -7.09
CA LEU A 2 38.36 -14.92 -7.22
C LEU A 2 37.48 -13.74 -6.81
N LYS A 3 36.57 -13.39 -7.70
CA LYS A 3 35.76 -12.17 -7.67
C LYS A 3 34.49 -12.56 -6.92
N ASP A 4 34.35 -12.10 -5.68
CA ASP A 4 33.10 -12.20 -4.94
C ASP A 4 32.07 -11.30 -5.63
N THR A 5 31.12 -11.91 -6.34
CA THR A 5 29.90 -11.26 -6.81
C THR A 5 28.84 -11.41 -5.72
N GLU A 6 28.89 -10.53 -4.72
CA GLU A 6 27.73 -10.14 -3.91
C GLU A 6 26.87 -9.18 -4.74
N ASN A 7 25.74 -9.67 -5.26
CA ASN A 7 24.51 -8.92 -5.58
C ASN A 7 23.63 -9.77 -6.53
N ASP A 8 23.11 -10.90 -6.03
CA ASP A 8 21.98 -11.54 -6.69
C ASP A 8 20.70 -11.02 -6.02
N ASP A 9 20.32 -9.80 -6.38
CA ASP A 9 18.98 -9.28 -6.13
C ASP A 9 17.99 -10.22 -6.86
N PHE A 10 17.07 -10.82 -6.12
CA PHE A 10 16.03 -11.66 -6.71
C PHE A 10 15.05 -10.78 -7.50
N GLU A 11 14.95 -11.05 -8.80
CA GLU A 11 13.99 -10.44 -9.72
C GLU A 11 12.77 -11.38 -9.82
N PRO A 12 11.71 -11.18 -9.01
CA PRO A 12 10.48 -11.95 -9.15
C PRO A 12 9.86 -11.69 -10.53
N SER A 13 9.39 -12.75 -11.18
CA SER A 13 8.75 -12.68 -12.49
C SER A 13 7.56 -11.72 -12.50
N ASP A 14 7.76 -10.56 -13.14
CA ASP A 14 6.97 -9.62 -13.96
C ASP A 14 5.44 -9.56 -13.91
N ILE A 15 4.75 -10.35 -13.09
CA ILE A 15 3.29 -10.34 -13.04
C ILE A 15 2.87 -9.38 -11.93
N THR A 16 2.71 -8.12 -12.31
CA THR A 16 1.83 -7.22 -11.58
C THR A 16 0.44 -7.85 -11.59
N ASP A 17 -0.20 -7.99 -10.42
CA ASP A 17 -1.63 -8.32 -10.41
C ASP A 17 -2.40 -7.22 -11.14
N SER A 18 -3.64 -7.52 -11.45
CA SER A 18 -4.52 -6.59 -12.14
C SER A 18 -4.73 -5.26 -11.40
N LEU A 19 -4.19 -5.07 -10.19
CA LEU A 19 -4.39 -3.90 -9.37
C LEU A 19 -3.13 -3.08 -9.07
N GLY A 20 -2.00 -3.39 -9.72
CA GLY A 20 -0.75 -2.65 -9.54
C GLY A 20 0.09 -3.11 -8.35
N GLY A 21 -0.37 -4.13 -7.62
CA GLY A 21 0.43 -4.86 -6.65
C GLY A 21 1.35 -5.84 -7.37
N PHE A 22 2.60 -5.94 -6.93
CA PHE A 22 3.43 -7.06 -7.36
C PHE A 22 3.11 -8.23 -6.45
N THR A 23 2.31 -9.17 -6.94
CA THR A 23 2.07 -10.42 -6.22
C THR A 23 3.28 -11.31 -6.42
N LEU A 24 4.01 -11.54 -5.33
CA LEU A 24 5.22 -12.34 -5.39
C LEU A 24 4.86 -13.82 -5.44
N ASN A 25 5.22 -14.53 -6.53
CA ASN A 25 4.99 -15.97 -6.61
C ASN A 25 5.82 -16.72 -5.54
N ILE A 26 5.13 -17.37 -4.61
CA ILE A 26 5.72 -18.05 -3.44
C ILE A 26 6.67 -19.20 -3.86
N ILE A 27 6.41 -19.85 -5.00
CA ILE A 27 7.16 -21.04 -5.45
C ILE A 27 8.60 -20.70 -5.87
N ALA A 28 8.86 -19.47 -6.30
CA ALA A 28 10.20 -19.01 -6.67
C ALA A 28 11.03 -18.51 -5.46
N ARG A 29 10.43 -18.44 -4.25
CA ARG A 29 11.07 -17.87 -3.04
C ARG A 29 11.89 -18.88 -2.25
N ASP A 30 11.52 -20.16 -2.26
CA ASP A 30 12.18 -21.22 -1.49
C ASP A 30 13.64 -21.48 -1.93
N SER A 31 14.07 -20.91 -3.07
CA SER A 31 15.42 -21.07 -3.61
C SER A 31 16.40 -19.93 -3.24
N ALA A 32 15.94 -18.79 -2.71
CA ALA A 32 16.77 -17.60 -2.49
C ALA A 32 16.92 -17.23 -0.99
N LYS A 33 18.16 -17.26 -0.47
CA LYS A 33 18.51 -16.79 0.89
C LYS A 33 18.69 -15.27 0.93
N LEU A 34 17.66 -14.51 0.57
CA LEU A 34 17.72 -13.04 0.64
C LEU A 34 16.99 -12.53 1.90
N PRO A 35 17.35 -11.36 2.45
CA PRO A 35 16.61 -10.74 3.55
C PRO A 35 15.42 -9.88 3.08
N LYS A 36 15.34 -9.57 1.78
CA LYS A 36 14.32 -8.69 1.17
C LYS A 36 14.17 -8.99 -0.33
N VAL A 37 13.01 -8.65 -0.89
CA VAL A 37 12.74 -8.65 -2.33
C VAL A 37 12.86 -7.22 -2.86
N ILE A 38 13.48 -7.06 -4.03
CA ILE A 38 13.68 -5.77 -4.69
C ILE A 38 13.24 -5.88 -6.14
N ILE A 39 12.38 -4.96 -6.59
CA ILE A 39 11.95 -4.85 -7.98
C ILE A 39 12.43 -3.50 -8.52
N LYS A 40 13.18 -3.53 -9.64
CA LYS A 40 13.57 -2.35 -10.42
C LYS A 40 12.54 -2.13 -11.52
N THR A 41 11.76 -1.07 -11.39
CA THR A 41 10.59 -0.81 -12.24
C THR A 41 10.95 -0.01 -13.50
N ASP A 42 12.11 0.64 -13.48
CA ASP A 42 12.63 1.45 -14.59
C ASP A 42 13.26 0.58 -15.68
N SER A 43 13.92 -0.52 -15.31
CA SER A 43 14.57 -1.47 -16.20
C SER A 43 13.63 -2.51 -16.84
N ASN A 44 12.37 -2.56 -16.42
CA ASN A 44 11.43 -3.61 -16.83
C ASN A 44 10.16 -3.00 -17.42
N GLU A 45 9.96 -3.15 -18.74
CA GLU A 45 8.80 -2.62 -19.46
C GLU A 45 7.48 -3.30 -19.05
N GLY A 46 7.54 -4.51 -18.47
CA GLY A 46 6.38 -5.22 -17.92
C GLY A 46 5.93 -4.72 -16.54
N CYS A 47 6.75 -3.92 -15.85
CA CYS A 47 6.45 -3.36 -14.53
C CYS A 47 5.51 -2.15 -14.62
N VAL A 48 4.27 -2.38 -15.03
CA VAL A 48 3.20 -1.38 -15.06
C VAL A 48 2.09 -1.75 -14.09
N ASP A 49 1.47 -0.73 -13.49
CA ASP A 49 0.24 -0.84 -12.74
C ASP A 49 -0.89 -1.24 -13.69
N SER A 50 -1.58 -2.32 -13.37
CA SER A 50 -2.53 -2.94 -14.29
C SER A 50 -3.83 -2.16 -14.51
N PHE A 51 -4.09 -1.11 -13.73
CA PHE A 51 -5.25 -0.24 -13.91
C PHE A 51 -4.96 1.01 -14.74
N THR A 52 -3.74 1.50 -14.62
CA THR A 52 -3.27 2.70 -15.30
C THR A 52 -2.43 2.38 -16.53
N ASN A 53 -1.93 1.14 -16.64
CA ASN A 53 -0.84 0.73 -17.52
C ASN A 53 0.38 1.66 -17.42
N ALA A 54 0.56 2.31 -16.27
CA ALA A 54 1.65 3.24 -16.01
C ALA A 54 2.67 2.61 -15.06
N LYS A 55 3.93 3.02 -15.16
CA LYS A 55 4.95 2.58 -14.18
C LYS A 55 4.55 3.06 -12.77
N PRO A 56 4.88 2.31 -11.70
CA PRO A 56 4.39 2.56 -10.32
C PRO A 56 4.95 3.82 -9.63
N GLY A 57 5.46 4.82 -10.36
CA GLY A 57 5.91 6.11 -9.84
C GLY A 57 7.20 6.08 -9.00
N MET A 58 7.70 4.89 -8.66
CA MET A 58 8.95 4.66 -7.95
C MET A 58 9.85 3.79 -8.81
N LEU A 59 11.16 4.09 -8.83
CA LEU A 59 12.21 3.35 -9.55
C LEU A 59 12.50 1.99 -8.90
N THR A 60 12.35 1.90 -7.57
CA THR A 60 12.60 0.65 -6.85
C THR A 60 11.54 0.40 -5.78
N LEU A 61 10.96 -0.79 -5.82
CA LEU A 61 10.05 -1.27 -4.79
C LEU A 61 10.70 -2.38 -3.98
N ARG A 62 10.43 -2.41 -2.68
CA ARG A 62 11.05 -3.34 -1.72
C ARG A 62 10.01 -3.91 -0.77
N ALA A 63 10.11 -5.20 -0.47
CA ALA A 63 9.30 -5.87 0.55
C ALA A 63 10.12 -6.93 1.32
N PRO A 64 9.74 -7.29 2.57
CA PRO A 64 10.38 -8.40 3.26
C PRO A 64 10.10 -9.72 2.52
N MET A 65 10.95 -10.73 2.69
CA MET A 65 10.84 -11.99 1.93
C MET A 65 9.50 -12.71 2.06
N ASP A 66 8.91 -12.61 3.24
CA ASP A 66 7.67 -13.26 3.57
C ASP A 66 6.44 -12.46 3.11
N ALA A 67 6.60 -11.24 2.57
CA ALA A 67 5.49 -10.44 2.06
C ALA A 67 4.78 -11.13 0.88
N SER A 68 3.45 -11.08 0.84
CA SER A 68 2.66 -11.54 -0.31
C SER A 68 2.59 -10.48 -1.41
N VAL A 69 2.77 -9.20 -1.05
CA VAL A 69 2.64 -8.05 -1.94
C VAL A 69 3.84 -7.12 -1.82
N ILE A 70 4.18 -6.43 -2.92
CA ILE A 70 5.10 -5.29 -2.89
C ILE A 70 4.36 -4.01 -3.28
N THR A 71 4.45 -3.01 -2.40
CA THR A 71 3.82 -1.70 -2.55
C THR A 71 4.76 -0.56 -2.12
N PRO A 72 4.45 0.70 -2.45
CA PRO A 72 5.10 1.87 -1.88
C PRO A 72 5.20 1.83 -0.34
N LEU A 73 4.15 1.37 0.36
CA LEU A 73 4.15 1.27 1.82
C LEU A 73 5.11 0.20 2.34
N THR A 74 5.22 -0.95 1.68
CA THR A 74 6.24 -1.96 2.04
C THR A 74 7.66 -1.40 1.90
N THR A 75 7.89 -0.57 0.88
CA THR A 75 9.19 0.07 0.63
C THR A 75 9.52 1.07 1.73
N VAL A 76 8.56 1.90 2.12
CA VAL A 76 8.70 2.83 3.25
C VAL A 76 8.90 2.08 4.57
N ALA A 77 8.22 0.96 4.79
CA ALA A 77 8.39 0.15 6.01
C ALA A 77 9.82 -0.39 6.14
N ILE A 78 10.39 -0.90 5.05
CA ILE A 78 11.80 -1.32 5.01
C ILE A 78 12.73 -0.16 5.32
N GLU A 79 12.48 1.01 4.74
CA GLU A 79 13.32 2.18 4.97
C GLU A 79 13.26 2.63 6.44
N ILE A 80 12.08 2.66 7.05
CA ILE A 80 11.91 2.95 8.50
C ILE A 80 12.66 1.91 9.33
N ALA A 81 12.50 0.62 9.05
CA ALA A 81 13.17 -0.46 9.77
C ALA A 81 14.69 -0.30 9.73
N SER A 82 15.24 0.02 8.56
CA SER A 82 16.66 0.30 8.34
C SER A 82 17.15 1.52 9.14
N VAL A 83 16.43 2.65 9.07
CA VAL A 83 16.82 3.91 9.70
C VAL A 83 16.79 3.84 11.23
N TYR A 84 15.78 3.18 11.78
CA TYR A 84 15.55 3.13 13.23
C TYR A 84 16.03 1.83 13.88
N LEU A 85 16.57 0.88 13.10
CA LEU A 85 17.03 -0.43 13.56
C LEU A 85 15.92 -1.19 14.32
N ILE A 86 14.71 -1.20 13.74
CA ILE A 86 13.54 -1.91 14.26
C ILE A 86 13.10 -3.01 13.30
N THR A 87 12.18 -3.87 13.72
CA THR A 87 11.61 -4.89 12.82
C THR A 87 10.67 -4.25 11.78
N VAL A 88 10.49 -4.93 10.66
CA VAL A 88 9.68 -4.45 9.53
C VAL A 88 8.18 -4.43 9.89
N GLU A 89 7.73 -5.38 10.72
CA GLU A 89 6.39 -5.43 11.30
C GLU A 89 6.15 -4.21 12.18
N ARG A 90 7.11 -3.88 13.05
CA ARG A 90 7.01 -2.69 13.89
C ARG A 90 7.01 -1.41 13.07
N ALA A 91 7.75 -1.36 11.96
CA ALA A 91 7.71 -0.23 11.04
C ALA A 91 6.34 -0.09 10.36
N ALA A 92 5.71 -1.19 9.95
CA ALA A 92 4.34 -1.17 9.41
C ALA A 92 3.31 -0.68 10.43
N GLU A 93 3.41 -1.10 11.70
CA GLU A 93 2.56 -0.54 12.77
C GLU A 93 2.71 0.98 12.89
N LEU A 94 3.94 1.52 12.78
CA LEU A 94 4.15 2.99 12.80
C LEU A 94 3.47 3.67 11.60
N ILE A 95 3.49 3.03 10.43
CA ILE A 95 2.80 3.54 9.22
C ILE A 95 1.29 3.55 9.47
N LEU A 96 0.70 2.44 9.93
CA LEU A 96 -0.72 2.31 10.25
C LEU A 96 -1.16 3.33 11.31
N GLU A 97 -0.35 3.51 12.37
CA GLU A 97 -0.55 4.54 13.39
C GLU A 97 -0.55 5.95 12.78
N SER A 98 0.33 6.21 11.80
CA SER A 98 0.48 7.51 11.16
C SER A 98 -0.67 7.87 10.23
N ILE A 99 -1.31 6.87 9.58
CA ILE A 99 -2.47 7.08 8.71
C ILE A 99 -3.81 6.99 9.46
N GLY A 100 -3.75 6.77 10.77
CA GLY A 100 -4.90 6.86 11.67
C GLY A 100 -5.59 5.54 11.98
N LEU A 101 -5.05 4.44 11.50
CA LEU A 101 -5.49 3.06 11.77
C LEU A 101 -4.91 2.53 13.09
N ALA A 102 -5.03 3.33 14.15
CA ALA A 102 -4.47 3.01 15.47
C ALA A 102 -5.56 2.50 16.43
N GLU A 103 -6.08 1.29 16.19
CA GLU A 103 -6.89 0.53 17.14
C GLU A 103 -6.32 -0.88 17.33
N GLU A 104 -6.67 -1.54 18.45
CA GLU A 104 -6.00 -2.72 19.02
C GLU A 104 -6.01 -4.01 18.15
N SER A 105 -6.49 -3.96 16.91
CA SER A 105 -6.68 -5.14 16.06
C SER A 105 -6.22 -4.96 14.60
N ILE A 106 -5.41 -3.95 14.29
CA ILE A 106 -4.94 -3.72 12.91
C ILE A 106 -3.58 -4.40 12.72
N ASP A 107 -3.62 -5.50 11.99
CA ASP A 107 -2.48 -6.37 11.73
C ASP A 107 -1.51 -5.73 10.72
N SER A 108 -0.21 -5.81 10.99
CA SER A 108 0.85 -5.46 10.04
C SER A 108 0.71 -6.20 8.69
N ASP A 109 -0.03 -7.31 8.68
CA ASP A 109 -0.44 -8.03 7.48
C ASP A 109 -1.18 -7.17 6.46
N LEU A 110 -1.85 -6.07 6.87
CA LEU A 110 -2.45 -5.11 5.95
C LEU A 110 -1.43 -4.38 5.06
N ILE A 111 -0.16 -4.34 5.46
CA ILE A 111 0.93 -3.76 4.67
C ILE A 111 1.63 -4.84 3.83
N PHE A 112 1.81 -6.06 4.36
CA PHE A 112 2.69 -7.07 3.75
C PHE A 112 1.99 -8.27 3.12
N LYS A 113 0.80 -8.66 3.58
CA LYS A 113 0.14 -9.90 3.18
C LYS A 113 -1.10 -9.66 2.33
N ILE A 114 -1.70 -8.49 2.44
CA ILE A 114 -2.96 -8.12 1.80
C ILE A 114 -2.67 -7.12 0.70
N ASP A 115 -3.08 -7.43 -0.54
CA ASP A 115 -3.24 -6.39 -1.56
C ASP A 115 -4.49 -5.56 -1.19
N PRO A 116 -4.32 -4.27 -0.81
CA PRO A 116 -5.45 -3.46 -0.39
C PRO A 116 -6.48 -3.29 -1.50
N PHE A 117 -6.07 -3.27 -2.77
CA PHE A 117 -7.00 -3.11 -3.88
C PHE A 117 -7.79 -4.39 -4.13
N GLN A 118 -7.13 -5.55 -4.16
CA GLN A 118 -7.83 -6.83 -4.30
C GLN A 118 -8.83 -7.02 -3.18
N LYS A 119 -8.41 -6.77 -1.94
CA LYS A 119 -9.25 -6.96 -0.77
C LYS A 119 -10.40 -5.95 -0.70
N LEU A 120 -10.19 -4.72 -1.16
CA LEU A 120 -11.27 -3.73 -1.30
C LEU A 120 -12.39 -4.20 -2.23
N VAL A 121 -12.03 -4.84 -3.34
CA VAL A 121 -13.02 -5.34 -4.30
C VAL A 121 -13.85 -6.50 -3.73
N ILE A 122 -13.26 -7.31 -2.85
CA ILE A 122 -13.93 -8.49 -2.26
C ILE A 122 -14.75 -8.12 -1.03
N ASP A 123 -14.18 -7.36 -0.10
CA ASP A 123 -14.73 -7.14 1.24
C ASP A 123 -15.30 -5.73 1.46
N GLY A 124 -14.80 -4.71 0.74
CA GLY A 124 -15.29 -3.33 0.84
C GLY A 124 -15.15 -2.70 2.22
N ASP A 125 -13.93 -2.70 2.80
CA ASP A 125 -13.66 -2.21 4.17
C ASP A 125 -12.89 -0.87 4.17
N ASP A 126 -13.33 0.08 5.03
CA ASP A 126 -12.76 1.41 5.24
C ASP A 126 -11.27 1.41 5.62
N SER A 127 -10.84 0.44 6.43
CA SER A 127 -9.44 0.29 6.82
C SER A 127 -8.56 -0.01 5.61
N ILE A 128 -9.08 -0.80 4.67
CA ILE A 128 -8.39 -1.22 3.47
C ILE A 128 -8.38 -0.08 2.44
N ALA A 129 -9.46 0.68 2.36
CA ALA A 129 -9.53 1.91 1.57
C ALA A 129 -8.48 2.91 2.03
N THR A 130 -8.35 3.07 3.35
CA THR A 130 -7.33 3.94 3.96
C THR A 130 -5.92 3.51 3.60
N VAL A 131 -5.62 2.21 3.61
CA VAL A 131 -4.31 1.68 3.18
C VAL A 131 -4.07 1.91 1.70
N ALA A 132 -5.06 1.68 0.83
CA ALA A 132 -4.97 1.94 -0.61
C ALA A 132 -4.66 3.41 -0.91
N TYR A 133 -5.42 4.34 -0.30
CA TYR A 133 -5.19 5.78 -0.46
C TYR A 133 -3.81 6.19 0.04
N ALA A 134 -3.36 5.66 1.18
CA ALA A 134 -2.03 5.94 1.72
C ALA A 134 -0.93 5.48 0.76
N SER A 135 -1.06 4.29 0.19
CA SER A 135 -0.11 3.74 -0.79
C SER A 135 0.03 4.62 -2.02
N VAL A 136 -1.11 5.03 -2.61
CA VAL A 136 -1.16 5.91 -3.79
C VAL A 136 -0.57 7.29 -3.50
N ASN A 137 -0.95 7.89 -2.37
CA ASN A 137 -0.45 9.21 -2.00
C ASN A 137 1.06 9.21 -1.77
N VAL A 138 1.59 8.16 -1.13
CA VAL A 138 3.04 7.99 -0.94
C VAL A 138 3.76 7.83 -2.29
N ALA A 139 3.25 7.00 -3.20
CA ALA A 139 3.84 6.82 -4.53
C ALA A 139 3.87 8.14 -5.32
N ASN A 140 2.73 8.84 -5.38
CA ASN A 140 2.60 10.12 -6.07
C ASN A 140 3.56 11.16 -5.51
N ALA A 141 3.62 11.28 -4.17
CA ALA A 141 4.52 12.21 -3.52
C ALA A 141 5.99 11.86 -3.77
N ILE A 142 6.39 10.58 -3.69
CA ILE A 142 7.77 10.16 -3.99
C ILE A 142 8.12 10.49 -5.44
N SER A 143 7.24 10.19 -6.40
CA SER A 143 7.46 10.46 -7.82
C SER A 143 7.68 11.96 -8.09
N MET A 144 6.78 12.82 -7.60
CA MET A 144 6.88 14.26 -7.81
C MET A 144 8.10 14.88 -7.10
N ILE A 145 8.34 14.51 -5.83
CA ILE A 145 9.47 15.06 -5.06
C ILE A 145 10.80 14.59 -5.64
N SER A 146 10.90 13.33 -6.07
CA SER A 146 12.14 12.82 -6.70
C SER A 146 12.43 13.51 -8.04
N SER A 147 11.42 13.75 -8.88
CA SER A 147 11.57 14.55 -10.11
C SER A 147 12.02 15.98 -9.80
N LEU A 148 11.41 16.63 -8.81
CA LEU A 148 11.78 17.98 -8.39
C LEU A 148 13.23 18.07 -7.92
N LEU A 149 13.65 17.14 -7.05
CA LEU A 149 15.02 17.09 -6.55
C LEU A 149 16.03 16.76 -7.64
N TYR A 150 15.64 15.91 -8.60
CA TYR A 150 16.49 15.61 -9.74
C TYR A 150 16.73 16.84 -10.61
N GLY A 151 15.67 17.62 -10.89
CA GLY A 151 15.79 18.91 -11.55
C GLY A 151 16.66 19.91 -10.81
N ALA A 152 16.55 19.91 -9.47
CA ALA A 152 17.33 20.76 -8.58
C ALA A 152 18.82 20.35 -8.45
N GLY A 153 19.26 19.30 -9.15
CA GLY A 153 20.68 18.98 -9.34
C GLY A 153 21.22 17.79 -8.57
N THR A 154 20.39 16.82 -8.15
CA THR A 154 20.92 15.54 -7.65
C THR A 154 21.67 14.80 -8.77
N SER A 155 22.62 13.92 -8.40
CA SER A 155 23.45 13.21 -9.39
C SER A 155 22.65 12.20 -10.23
N SER A 156 21.51 11.73 -9.72
CA SER A 156 20.58 10.84 -10.41
C SER A 156 19.18 10.91 -9.82
N LYS A 157 18.18 10.43 -10.58
CA LYS A 157 16.81 10.25 -10.07
C LYS A 157 16.75 9.20 -8.94
N ALA A 158 17.62 8.19 -8.96
CA ALA A 158 17.73 7.20 -7.91
C ALA A 158 18.21 7.81 -6.57
N GLU A 159 19.17 8.74 -6.60
CA GLU A 159 19.58 9.49 -5.41
C GLU A 159 18.42 10.33 -4.85
N ALA A 160 17.70 11.02 -5.72
CA ALA A 160 16.54 11.83 -5.34
C ALA A 160 15.42 10.98 -4.70
N GLU A 161 15.10 9.82 -5.28
CA GLU A 161 14.13 8.88 -4.73
C GLU A 161 14.57 8.34 -3.37
N ALA A 162 15.83 7.91 -3.23
CA ALA A 162 16.36 7.42 -1.97
C ALA A 162 16.30 8.47 -0.85
N ALA A 163 16.64 9.73 -1.16
CA ALA A 163 16.56 10.82 -0.20
C ALA A 163 15.11 11.16 0.20
N THR A 164 14.19 11.06 -0.76
CA THR A 164 12.75 11.25 -0.53
C THR A 164 12.19 10.15 0.36
N LEU A 165 12.53 8.88 0.09
CA LEU A 165 12.18 7.73 0.92
C LEU A 165 12.69 7.89 2.35
N LEU A 166 13.96 8.29 2.51
CA LEU A 166 14.55 8.55 3.82
C LEU A 166 13.82 9.68 4.57
N ALA A 167 13.38 10.73 3.86
CA ALA A 167 12.61 11.82 4.45
C ALA A 167 11.23 11.35 4.93
N PHE A 168 10.52 10.53 4.15
CA PHE A 168 9.27 9.89 4.56
C PHE A 168 9.47 8.98 5.78
N ALA A 169 10.48 8.12 5.74
CA ALA A 169 10.80 7.20 6.83
C ALA A 169 11.11 7.95 8.13
N LYS A 170 11.93 9.01 8.05
CA LYS A 170 12.20 9.87 9.21
C LYS A 170 10.94 10.53 9.72
N ARG A 171 10.12 11.09 8.84
CA ARG A 171 8.87 11.77 9.23
C ARG A 171 7.92 10.83 9.97
N ILE A 172 7.70 9.61 9.49
CA ILE A 172 6.82 8.62 10.12
C ILE A 172 7.43 8.10 11.42
N GLY A 173 8.72 7.76 11.41
CA GLY A 173 9.43 7.22 12.56
C GLY A 173 9.59 8.23 13.70
N ASP A 174 10.00 9.48 13.42
CA ASP A 174 10.17 10.53 14.43
C ASP A 174 8.82 10.88 15.05
N THR A 175 7.79 11.00 14.23
CA THR A 175 6.42 11.26 14.68
C THR A 175 5.92 10.17 15.61
N ASN A 176 6.29 8.90 15.47
CA ASN A 176 5.72 7.86 16.33
C ASN A 176 6.66 7.41 17.46
N LEU A 177 7.97 7.32 17.22
CA LEU A 177 8.97 6.83 18.17
C LEU A 177 9.42 7.90 19.16
N VAL A 178 9.66 9.14 18.70
CA VAL A 178 9.98 10.26 19.61
C VAL A 178 8.76 10.61 20.44
N LEU A 179 7.57 10.53 19.83
CA LEU A 179 6.33 10.71 20.58
C LEU A 179 6.15 9.61 21.61
N ARG A 180 6.37 8.32 21.36
CA ARG A 180 6.24 7.30 22.42
C ARG A 180 7.21 7.51 23.60
N LYS A 181 8.46 7.96 23.37
CA LYS A 181 9.39 8.33 24.46
C LYS A 181 8.88 9.53 25.28
N LYS A 182 8.23 10.52 24.65
CA LYS A 182 7.66 11.72 25.32
C LYS A 182 6.20 11.56 25.77
N ARG A 183 5.45 10.59 25.26
CA ARG A 183 4.01 10.31 25.50
C ARG A 183 3.78 9.66 26.85
N ARG A 184 4.82 9.07 27.47
CA ARG A 184 4.82 8.78 28.92
C ARG A 184 4.71 10.03 29.79
N ILE A 185 4.97 11.23 29.25
CA ILE A 185 5.01 12.48 30.03
C ILE A 185 3.92 13.49 29.60
N LEU A 186 3.46 13.51 28.33
CA LEU A 186 2.49 14.52 27.85
C LEU A 186 1.44 13.94 26.88
N LEU A 187 0.38 13.36 27.43
CA LEU A 187 -0.64 12.57 26.71
C LEU A 187 -1.75 13.40 26.01
N LYS A 188 -1.56 14.69 25.71
CA LYS A 188 -2.63 15.51 25.09
C LYS A 188 -2.22 16.49 23.98
N LYS A 189 -0.92 16.66 23.70
CA LYS A 189 -0.45 17.75 22.81
C LYS A 189 0.33 17.30 21.57
N TYR A 190 0.64 16.02 21.46
CA TYR A 190 1.39 15.46 20.34
C TYR A 190 0.57 14.40 19.62
N THR A 191 -0.35 14.87 18.79
CA THR A 191 -1.21 14.06 17.92
C THR A 191 -1.06 14.48 16.46
N LYS A 192 0.08 15.08 16.06
CA LYS A 192 0.32 15.36 14.65
C LYS A 192 0.70 14.06 13.95
N ARG A 193 -0.31 13.29 13.55
CA ARG A 193 -0.19 12.17 12.61
C ARG A 193 0.30 12.71 11.26
N LEU A 194 0.97 11.87 10.46
CA LEU A 194 1.34 12.26 9.09
C LEU A 194 0.04 12.51 8.32
N ASN A 195 -0.21 13.76 7.94
CA ASN A 195 -1.35 14.07 7.09
C ASN A 195 -0.84 14.34 5.68
N VAL A 196 -0.90 13.33 4.81
CA VAL A 196 -0.45 13.45 3.41
C VAL A 196 -1.34 14.43 2.62
N SER A 197 -2.53 14.73 3.14
CA SER A 197 -3.44 15.79 2.65
C SER A 197 -3.10 17.19 3.14
N ASP A 198 -2.12 17.34 4.05
CA ASP A 198 -1.62 18.63 4.51
C ASP A 198 -0.36 19.00 3.72
N SER A 199 -0.44 20.03 2.89
CA SER A 199 0.70 20.51 2.10
C SER A 199 1.88 20.96 2.97
N SER A 200 1.64 21.36 4.22
CA SER A 200 2.72 21.70 5.15
C SER A 200 3.57 20.49 5.54
N ASP A 201 2.95 19.31 5.65
CA ASP A 201 3.65 18.07 5.96
C ASP A 201 4.47 17.60 4.74
N ILE A 202 3.93 17.68 3.53
CA ILE A 202 4.68 17.40 2.30
C ILE A 202 5.83 18.39 2.10
N SER A 203 5.62 19.69 2.32
CA SER A 203 6.68 20.71 2.24
C SER A 203 7.80 20.46 3.26
N SER A 204 7.46 19.96 4.44
CA SER A 204 8.42 19.52 5.47
C SER A 204 9.23 18.29 5.02
N ILE A 205 8.59 17.34 4.35
CA ILE A 205 9.25 16.17 3.74
C ILE A 205 10.21 16.60 2.62
N ILE A 206 9.78 17.49 1.71
CA ILE A 206 10.66 18.03 0.65
C ILE A 206 11.89 18.70 1.28
N SER A 207 11.69 19.56 2.28
CA SER A 207 12.79 20.24 2.97
C SER A 207 13.75 19.26 3.64
N SER A 208 13.22 18.18 4.22
CA SER A 208 14.02 17.11 4.82
C SER A 208 14.80 16.32 3.76
N ALA A 209 14.20 16.05 2.60
CA ALA A 209 14.86 15.38 1.49
C ALA A 209 15.98 16.24 0.89
N VAL A 210 15.76 17.55 0.70
CA VAL A 210 16.80 18.52 0.34
C VAL A 210 17.96 18.46 1.34
N SER A 211 17.68 18.48 2.65
CA SER A 211 18.73 18.39 3.67
C SER A 211 19.51 17.07 3.64
N VAL A 212 18.89 15.97 3.19
CA VAL A 212 19.56 14.68 2.99
C VAL A 212 20.50 14.77 1.79
N VAL A 213 20.02 15.21 0.63
CA VAL A 213 20.83 15.28 -0.60
C VAL A 213 21.93 16.34 -0.51
N SER A 214 21.74 17.45 0.22
CA SER A 214 22.80 18.46 0.40
C SER A 214 24.06 17.94 1.09
N ARG A 215 24.01 16.73 1.68
CA ARG A 215 25.20 16.07 2.25
C ARG A 215 26.12 15.45 1.20
N THR A 216 25.55 15.03 0.08
CA THR A 216 26.25 14.40 -1.06
C THR A 216 26.37 15.35 -2.24
N SER A 217 25.38 16.22 -2.42
CA SER A 217 25.22 17.18 -3.51
C SER A 217 24.90 18.57 -2.93
N PRO A 218 25.90 19.33 -2.43
CA PRO A 218 25.71 20.55 -1.63
C PRO A 218 25.05 21.71 -2.40
N ASP A 219 25.08 21.67 -3.72
CA ASP A 219 24.49 22.69 -4.59
C ASP A 219 22.98 22.49 -4.82
N VAL A 220 22.41 21.35 -4.42
CA VAL A 220 20.98 21.08 -4.57
C VAL A 220 20.16 22.07 -3.74
N ARG A 221 19.34 22.84 -4.43
CA ARG A 221 18.43 23.82 -3.82
C ARG A 221 17.10 23.80 -4.56
N VAL A 222 16.03 23.75 -3.79
CA VAL A 222 14.66 23.81 -4.31
C VAL A 222 14.09 25.17 -3.92
N ASP A 223 13.60 25.91 -4.90
CA ASP A 223 12.94 27.19 -4.65
C ASP A 223 11.68 27.01 -3.77
N THR A 224 11.34 28.04 -2.99
CA THR A 224 10.19 27.96 -2.09
C THR A 224 8.86 27.85 -2.84
N ALA A 225 8.71 28.53 -3.98
CA ALA A 225 7.52 28.45 -4.80
C ALA A 225 7.39 27.06 -5.45
N ALA A 226 8.48 26.54 -6.01
CA ALA A 226 8.54 25.19 -6.59
C ALA A 226 8.15 24.10 -5.56
N LYS A 227 8.73 24.16 -4.36
CA LYS A 227 8.39 23.29 -3.24
C LYS A 227 6.91 23.37 -2.87
N ASN A 228 6.36 24.59 -2.76
CA ASN A 228 4.98 24.80 -2.37
C ASN A 228 4.00 24.30 -3.43
N ALA A 229 4.33 24.45 -4.72
CA ALA A 229 3.52 23.93 -5.82
C ALA A 229 3.42 22.40 -5.77
N VAL A 230 4.55 21.69 -5.63
CA VAL A 230 4.56 20.22 -5.51
C VAL A 230 3.84 19.75 -4.24
N ALA A 231 4.03 20.45 -3.12
CA ALA A 231 3.34 20.13 -1.87
C ALA A 231 1.82 20.32 -1.98
N GLN A 232 1.37 21.36 -2.68
CA GLN A 232 -0.05 21.61 -2.94
C GLN A 232 -0.64 20.55 -3.87
N ALA A 233 0.05 20.16 -4.93
CA ALA A 233 -0.37 19.09 -5.84
C ALA A 233 -0.63 17.77 -5.10
N SER A 234 0.32 17.37 -4.24
CA SER A 234 0.22 16.17 -3.42
C SER A 234 -0.97 16.22 -2.44
N ALA A 235 -1.18 17.38 -1.82
CA ALA A 235 -2.28 17.59 -0.88
C ALA A 235 -3.66 17.59 -1.57
N SER A 236 -3.75 18.19 -2.77
CA SER A 236 -4.96 18.19 -3.58
C SER A 236 -5.35 16.79 -4.05
N ALA A 237 -4.40 15.95 -4.44
CA ALA A 237 -4.66 14.55 -4.77
C ALA A 237 -5.20 13.77 -3.58
N SER A 238 -4.54 13.91 -2.43
CA SER A 238 -5.00 13.26 -1.19
C SER A 238 -6.41 13.72 -0.81
N SER A 239 -6.72 15.01 -1.00
CA SER A 239 -8.06 15.56 -0.79
C SER A 239 -9.10 14.98 -1.76
N TYR A 240 -8.74 14.75 -3.03
CA TYR A 240 -9.60 14.09 -4.02
C TYR A 240 -9.90 12.63 -3.65
N LEU A 241 -8.87 11.88 -3.22
CA LEU A 241 -9.02 10.50 -2.76
C LEU A 241 -9.92 10.40 -1.52
N LEU A 242 -9.86 11.39 -0.62
CA LEU A 242 -10.68 11.41 0.61
C LEU A 242 -12.09 11.97 0.39
N SER A 243 -12.29 12.93 -0.50
CA SER A 243 -13.60 13.56 -0.72
C SER A 243 -14.61 12.60 -1.37
N THR A 244 -14.12 11.71 -2.23
CA THR A 244 -14.90 10.65 -2.87
C THR A 244 -15.43 9.59 -1.88
N ASN A 245 -14.93 9.57 -0.64
CA ASN A 245 -15.44 8.72 0.45
C ASN A 245 -16.78 9.23 1.03
N THR A 246 -17.15 10.49 0.82
CA THR A 246 -18.22 11.15 1.61
C THR A 246 -19.57 11.33 0.91
N THR A 247 -19.72 10.93 -0.36
CA THR A 247 -20.86 11.40 -1.17
C THR A 247 -21.68 10.36 -1.95
N SER A 248 -21.41 9.05 -1.87
CA SER A 248 -22.22 8.07 -2.63
C SER A 248 -22.55 6.80 -1.85
N GLU A 249 -23.82 6.40 -1.89
CA GLU A 249 -24.39 5.10 -1.48
C GLU A 249 -23.84 3.90 -2.30
N SER A 250 -22.79 4.09 -3.10
CA SER A 250 -22.15 3.10 -3.98
C SER A 250 -20.69 2.85 -3.60
N TYR A 251 -20.44 2.48 -2.34
CA TYR A 251 -19.14 2.10 -1.82
C TYR A 251 -18.69 0.74 -2.41
N SER A 252 -18.30 0.72 -3.69
CA SER A 252 -17.72 -0.48 -4.31
C SER A 252 -16.20 -0.35 -4.37
N GLY A 253 -15.47 -1.42 -4.03
CA GLY A 253 -14.01 -1.45 -4.14
C GLY A 253 -13.51 -1.16 -5.57
N GLU A 254 -14.34 -1.44 -6.58
CA GLU A 254 -14.08 -1.05 -7.97
C GLU A 254 -14.06 0.47 -8.15
N ALA A 255 -15.02 1.21 -7.57
CA ALA A 255 -15.05 2.66 -7.64
C ALA A 255 -13.83 3.29 -6.96
N ILE A 256 -13.44 2.77 -5.79
CA ILE A 256 -12.24 3.21 -5.06
C ILE A 256 -10.97 2.94 -5.88
N SER A 257 -10.88 1.77 -6.50
CA SER A 257 -9.75 1.41 -7.37
C SER A 257 -9.65 2.35 -8.58
N LYS A 258 -10.78 2.70 -9.22
CA LYS A 258 -10.81 3.69 -10.32
C LYS A 258 -10.35 5.07 -9.88
N ILE A 259 -10.76 5.51 -8.69
CA ILE A 259 -10.36 6.80 -8.12
C ILE A 259 -8.85 6.84 -7.84
N CYS A 260 -8.31 5.77 -7.26
CA CYS A 260 -6.88 5.62 -7.01
C CYS A 260 -6.06 5.64 -8.31
N ALA A 261 -6.47 4.84 -9.29
CA ALA A 261 -5.85 4.78 -10.60
C ALA A 261 -5.92 6.13 -11.33
N ALA A 262 -7.02 6.87 -11.22
CA ALA A 262 -7.13 8.22 -11.78
C ALA A 262 -6.11 9.19 -11.15
N ALA A 263 -5.93 9.13 -9.83
CA ALA A 263 -4.94 9.96 -9.15
C ALA A 263 -3.50 9.64 -9.58
N VAL A 264 -3.17 8.34 -9.71
CA VAL A 264 -1.89 7.88 -10.26
C VAL A 264 -1.69 8.39 -11.68
N LYS A 265 -2.67 8.18 -12.56
CA LYS A 265 -2.60 8.59 -13.97
C LYS A 265 -2.36 10.08 -14.15
N VAL A 266 -2.92 10.93 -13.29
CA VAL A 266 -2.71 12.38 -13.35
C VAL A 266 -1.38 12.80 -12.75
N LEU A 267 -1.00 12.28 -11.58
CA LEU A 267 0.18 12.76 -10.85
C LEU A 267 1.50 12.09 -11.26
N GLN A 268 1.42 10.93 -11.90
CA GLN A 268 2.58 10.22 -12.44
C GLN A 268 2.63 10.30 -13.97
N ASP A 269 1.86 11.22 -14.54
CA ASP A 269 1.92 11.53 -15.96
C ASP A 269 3.35 11.98 -16.35
N PRO A 270 3.97 11.41 -17.40
CA PRO A 270 5.34 11.75 -17.77
C PRO A 270 5.55 13.23 -18.10
N GLU A 271 4.59 13.89 -18.75
CA GLU A 271 4.71 15.31 -19.09
C GLU A 271 4.66 16.18 -17.83
N LEU A 272 3.81 15.81 -16.87
CA LEU A 272 3.77 16.47 -15.57
C LEU A 272 5.08 16.28 -14.79
N LEU A 273 5.61 15.06 -14.75
CA LEU A 273 6.86 14.76 -14.03
C LEU A 273 8.06 15.48 -14.65
N GLU A 274 8.10 15.62 -15.98
CA GLU A 274 9.10 16.43 -16.68
C GLU A 274 8.94 17.92 -16.37
N ALA A 275 7.71 18.44 -16.36
CA ALA A 275 7.47 19.83 -15.97
C ALA A 275 7.89 20.11 -14.50
N ILE A 276 7.74 19.13 -13.61
CA ILE A 276 8.22 19.23 -12.21
C ILE A 276 9.75 19.16 -12.14
N PHE A 277 10.38 18.36 -13.00
CA PHE A 277 11.84 18.35 -13.15
C PHE A 277 12.35 19.71 -13.61
N ASP A 278 11.77 20.29 -14.67
CA ASP A 278 12.15 21.63 -15.15
C ASP A 278 11.91 22.70 -14.08
N LEU A 279 10.81 22.61 -13.33
CA LEU A 279 10.52 23.48 -12.17
C LEU A 279 11.59 23.38 -11.08
N GLY A 280 12.17 22.19 -10.87
CA GLY A 280 13.27 21.99 -9.94
C GLY A 280 14.56 22.67 -10.41
N ARG A 281 14.79 22.72 -11.73
CA ARG A 281 15.94 23.37 -12.36
C ARG A 281 15.80 24.89 -12.38
N ASP A 282 14.62 25.39 -12.71
CA ASP A 282 14.31 26.81 -12.82
C ASP A 282 12.90 27.11 -12.30
N ALA A 283 12.83 27.94 -11.26
CA ALA A 283 11.56 28.34 -10.67
C ALA A 283 10.72 29.22 -11.61
N GLU A 284 11.35 29.90 -12.58
CA GLU A 284 10.63 30.73 -13.58
C GLU A 284 9.73 29.88 -14.48
N THR A 285 10.03 28.58 -14.64
CA THR A 285 9.18 27.61 -15.37
C THR A 285 7.76 27.50 -14.78
N MET A 286 7.56 27.90 -13.52
CA MET A 286 6.24 27.90 -12.88
C MET A 286 5.21 28.79 -13.62
N GLU A 287 5.65 29.93 -14.16
CA GLU A 287 4.77 30.88 -14.87
C GLU A 287 4.53 30.46 -16.33
N GLU A 288 5.47 29.72 -16.90
CA GLU A 288 5.44 29.29 -18.30
C GLU A 288 4.69 27.97 -18.49
N SER A 289 4.67 27.11 -17.47
CA SER A 289 4.04 25.79 -17.52
C SER A 289 2.58 25.82 -17.07
N THR A 290 1.68 25.60 -18.03
CA THR A 290 0.25 25.39 -17.74
C THR A 290 0.01 24.16 -16.87
N LEU A 291 0.84 23.11 -17.01
CA LEU A 291 0.75 21.89 -16.19
C LEU A 291 1.00 22.18 -14.71
N ILE A 292 2.05 22.96 -14.39
CA ILE A 292 2.38 23.33 -13.00
C ILE A 292 1.33 24.29 -12.43
N ARG A 293 0.87 25.26 -13.22
CA ARG A 293 -0.21 26.18 -12.79
C ARG A 293 -1.51 25.43 -12.49
N ASP A 294 -1.83 24.41 -13.29
CA ASP A 294 -3.01 23.58 -13.07
C ASP A 294 -2.96 22.85 -11.73
N LEU A 295 -1.76 22.44 -11.26
CA LEU A 295 -1.58 21.80 -9.94
C LEU A 295 -2.04 22.68 -8.76
N GLN A 296 -2.02 24.00 -8.94
CA GLN A 296 -2.42 24.95 -7.91
C GLN A 296 -3.94 25.18 -7.88
N SER A 297 -4.66 24.76 -8.93
CA SER A 297 -6.11 24.93 -9.07
C SER A 297 -6.86 23.66 -8.69
N SER A 298 -7.51 23.68 -7.53
CA SER A 298 -8.33 22.54 -7.08
C SER A 298 -9.44 22.17 -8.08
N ALA A 299 -10.03 23.16 -8.76
CA ALA A 299 -11.08 22.91 -9.75
C ALA A 299 -10.52 22.23 -11.01
N THR A 300 -9.38 22.70 -11.50
CA THR A 300 -8.71 22.11 -12.67
C THR A 300 -8.24 20.69 -12.37
N MET A 301 -7.63 20.47 -11.20
CA MET A 301 -7.21 19.14 -10.76
C MET A 301 -8.40 18.18 -10.63
N SER A 302 -9.51 18.62 -10.05
CA SER A 302 -10.73 17.80 -9.98
C SER A 302 -11.23 17.38 -11.37
N ALA A 303 -11.21 18.30 -12.35
CA ALA A 303 -11.61 17.97 -13.72
C ALA A 303 -10.63 17.00 -14.40
N LYS A 304 -9.32 17.15 -14.18
CA LYS A 304 -8.30 16.18 -14.65
C LYS A 304 -8.53 14.80 -14.05
N TYR A 305 -8.83 14.70 -12.76
CA TYR A 305 -9.10 13.42 -12.12
C TYR A 305 -10.38 12.75 -12.66
N GLU A 306 -11.48 13.50 -12.83
CA GLU A 306 -12.71 12.90 -13.41
C GLU A 306 -12.50 12.45 -14.86
N THR A 307 -11.74 13.21 -15.66
CA THR A 307 -11.36 12.82 -17.02
C THR A 307 -10.51 11.54 -17.01
N ALA A 308 -9.52 11.47 -16.12
CA ALA A 308 -8.67 10.30 -15.97
C ALA A 308 -9.48 9.08 -15.52
N LYS A 309 -10.35 9.25 -14.52
CA LYS A 309 -11.24 8.21 -14.00
C LYS A 309 -12.16 7.63 -15.07
N ALA A 310 -12.71 8.46 -15.96
CA ALA A 310 -13.52 8.00 -17.09
C ALA A 310 -12.72 7.16 -18.10
N SER A 311 -11.40 7.33 -18.15
CA SER A 311 -10.50 6.60 -19.04
C SER A 311 -9.85 5.34 -18.42
N VAL A 312 -10.00 5.13 -17.11
CA VAL A 312 -9.44 3.98 -16.40
C VAL A 312 -10.34 2.77 -16.59
N SER A 313 -9.73 1.64 -17.00
CA SER A 313 -10.39 0.34 -17.03
C SER A 313 -9.89 -0.50 -15.85
N VAL A 314 -10.79 -0.85 -14.93
CA VAL A 314 -10.48 -1.74 -13.81
C VAL A 314 -10.82 -3.15 -14.23
N VAL A 315 -9.80 -3.97 -14.51
CA VAL A 315 -9.98 -5.40 -14.74
C VAL A 315 -9.87 -6.08 -13.39
N ILE A 316 -11.02 -6.49 -12.83
CA ILE A 316 -11.03 -7.32 -11.61
C ILE A 316 -10.69 -8.76 -12.04
N PRO A 317 -9.68 -9.42 -11.46
CA PRO A 317 -9.44 -10.83 -11.73
C PRO A 317 -10.67 -11.59 -11.23
N GLN A 318 -11.33 -12.31 -12.12
CA GLN A 318 -12.34 -13.26 -11.68
C GLN A 318 -11.63 -14.36 -10.89
N TYR A 319 -11.94 -14.47 -9.60
CA TYR A 319 -11.58 -15.67 -8.86
C TYR A 319 -12.27 -16.87 -9.54
N PRO A 320 -11.60 -18.03 -9.66
CA PRO A 320 -12.32 -19.24 -9.92
C PRO A 320 -13.34 -19.42 -8.79
N SER A 321 -14.61 -19.58 -9.15
CA SER A 321 -15.66 -19.85 -8.17
C SER A 321 -15.18 -20.93 -7.20
N PRO A 322 -15.41 -20.80 -5.88
CA PRO A 322 -15.06 -21.85 -4.95
C PRO A 322 -15.64 -23.18 -5.46
N PRO A 323 -14.87 -24.29 -5.42
CA PRO A 323 -15.31 -25.56 -5.97
C PRO A 323 -16.68 -25.88 -5.40
N SER A 324 -17.65 -26.12 -6.29
CA SER A 324 -19.02 -26.42 -5.90
C SER A 324 -19.01 -27.50 -4.81
N PRO A 325 -19.77 -27.34 -3.71
CA PRO A 325 -19.89 -28.40 -2.74
C PRO A 325 -20.33 -29.68 -3.47
N PRO A 326 -19.78 -30.85 -3.09
CA PRO A 326 -20.14 -32.10 -3.73
C PRO A 326 -21.67 -32.25 -3.71
N PRO A 327 -22.28 -32.70 -4.82
CA PRO A 327 -23.73 -32.78 -4.91
C PRO A 327 -24.26 -33.57 -3.72
N HIS A 328 -25.24 -32.99 -3.02
CA HIS A 328 -25.91 -33.67 -1.92
C HIS A 328 -26.39 -35.04 -2.43
N PRO A 329 -26.12 -36.13 -1.68
CA PRO A 329 -26.67 -37.42 -2.05
C PRO A 329 -28.19 -37.29 -2.16
N PRO A 330 -28.83 -37.93 -3.17
CA PRO A 330 -30.27 -37.84 -3.34
C PRO A 330 -30.96 -38.25 -2.03
N PRO A 331 -32.05 -37.56 -1.63
CA PRO A 331 -32.80 -37.98 -0.46
C PRO A 331 -33.17 -39.46 -0.63
N PRO A 332 -33.04 -40.28 0.43
CA PRO A 332 -33.38 -41.68 0.34
C PRO A 332 -34.81 -41.81 -0.16
N LEU A 333 -35.01 -42.65 -1.17
CA LEU A 333 -36.33 -43.00 -1.67
C LEU A 333 -37.20 -43.40 -0.48
N THR A 334 -38.23 -42.61 -0.18
CA THR A 334 -39.32 -43.04 0.70
C THR A 334 -40.03 -44.20 0.02
N ILE A 335 -39.54 -45.40 0.30
CA ILE A 335 -40.30 -46.63 0.07
C ILE A 335 -41.50 -46.54 1.02
N PRO A 336 -42.75 -46.60 0.52
CA PRO A 336 -43.90 -46.71 1.41
C PRO A 336 -43.77 -48.05 2.15
N MET A 337 -43.44 -47.98 3.44
CA MET A 337 -43.54 -49.14 4.32
C MET A 337 -45.02 -49.46 4.52
N THR A 338 -45.52 -50.42 3.74
CA THR A 338 -46.71 -51.17 4.12
C THR A 338 -46.35 -51.98 5.36
N LEU A 339 -46.84 -51.56 6.52
CA LEU A 339 -46.75 -52.32 7.77
C LEU A 339 -47.57 -53.60 7.64
N THR A 340 -46.91 -54.74 7.44
CA THR A 340 -47.46 -56.04 7.80
C THR A 340 -46.79 -56.50 9.08
N SER A 341 -47.59 -56.58 10.15
CA SER A 341 -47.16 -57.07 11.45
C SER A 341 -46.74 -58.54 11.35
N SER A 342 -45.56 -58.88 11.86
CA SER A 342 -45.37 -60.21 12.42
C SER A 342 -44.25 -60.17 13.46
N ASP A 343 -44.62 -60.63 14.65
CA ASP A 343 -43.81 -60.74 15.85
C ASP A 343 -42.55 -61.57 15.64
N ALA A 344 -41.39 -61.07 16.11
CA ALA A 344 -40.30 -61.90 16.60
C ALA A 344 -39.19 -61.07 17.29
N VAL A 345 -39.25 -61.02 18.63
CA VAL A 345 -38.16 -61.26 19.59
C VAL A 345 -36.73 -60.76 19.24
N ALA A 346 -36.24 -59.76 19.98
CA ALA A 346 -34.81 -59.46 20.19
C ALA A 346 -34.24 -60.32 21.36
N PRO A 347 -32.92 -60.40 21.69
CA PRO A 347 -31.65 -59.84 21.16
C PRO A 347 -30.56 -60.99 21.03
N PRO A 348 -29.20 -60.88 21.13
CA PRO A 348 -28.28 -59.74 21.38
C PRO A 348 -27.02 -59.67 20.47
N PHE A 349 -26.37 -58.50 20.41
CA PHE A 349 -24.94 -58.40 20.05
C PHE A 349 -24.15 -57.63 21.12
N PRO A 350 -22.96 -58.12 21.52
CA PRO A 350 -22.11 -57.53 22.53
C PRO A 350 -21.14 -56.46 21.99
N LYS A 351 -20.72 -55.60 22.90
CA LYS A 351 -19.76 -54.48 22.82
C LYS A 351 -18.36 -54.90 22.39
N TRP A 352 -17.67 -54.10 21.54
CA TRP A 352 -16.23 -53.76 21.58
C TRP A 352 -16.03 -52.40 20.86
N THR A 353 -16.01 -51.25 21.55
CA THR A 353 -14.84 -50.46 22.02
C THR A 353 -13.74 -50.16 21.00
N ILE A 354 -13.62 -48.86 20.62
CA ILE A 354 -12.35 -48.14 20.47
C ILE A 354 -12.53 -46.74 21.11
N TRP A 355 -11.91 -46.51 22.27
CA TRP A 355 -11.55 -45.19 22.83
C TRP A 355 -10.11 -44.88 22.32
N TRP A 356 -9.61 -43.64 22.18
CA TRP A 356 -9.48 -42.51 23.12
C TRP A 356 -9.13 -41.24 22.31
N LEU A 357 -9.42 -40.04 22.85
CA LEU A 357 -8.45 -38.92 22.79
C LEU A 357 -8.80 -37.67 21.96
N SER A 358 -9.58 -36.66 22.36
CA SER A 358 -9.01 -35.49 23.07
C SER A 358 -10.11 -34.47 23.40
N CYS A 359 -10.16 -34.08 24.67
CA CYS A 359 -10.87 -32.92 25.20
C CYS A 359 -10.06 -31.63 24.95
N LEU A 360 -10.73 -30.51 24.69
CA LEU A 360 -10.70 -29.39 25.63
C LEU A 360 -11.89 -28.44 25.42
N THR A 361 -12.59 -28.20 26.53
CA THR A 361 -13.80 -27.40 26.73
C THR A 361 -13.47 -25.95 27.09
N LEU A 362 -14.30 -24.99 26.65
CA LEU A 362 -14.34 -23.63 27.20
C LEU A 362 -15.46 -23.56 28.25
N THR A 363 -15.10 -23.19 29.48
CA THR A 363 -15.98 -23.02 30.64
C THR A 363 -16.39 -21.55 30.76
N ILE A 364 -17.69 -21.26 30.78
CA ILE A 364 -18.24 -19.97 31.23
C ILE A 364 -18.57 -20.11 32.71
N ALA A 365 -17.99 -19.26 33.55
CA ALA A 365 -18.40 -19.09 34.95
C ALA A 365 -18.84 -17.63 35.17
N LEU A 366 -20.16 -17.46 35.37
CA LEU A 366 -20.72 -16.33 36.10
C LEU A 366 -20.38 -16.50 37.59
N ALA A 367 -19.97 -15.42 38.26
CA ALA A 367 -20.21 -15.26 39.69
C ALA A 367 -20.40 -13.77 40.01
N ALA A 368 -21.57 -13.46 40.56
CA ALA A 368 -21.89 -12.22 41.24
C ALA A 368 -21.44 -12.30 42.70
N SER A 369 -20.94 -11.19 43.23
CA SER A 369 -21.11 -10.78 44.63
C SER A 369 -20.99 -9.26 44.71
#